data_AF-B3M9K2-F1
#
_entry.id   AF-B3M9K2-F1
#
_cell.length_a   1.000
_cell.length_b   1.000
_cell.length_c   1.000
_cell.angle_alpha   90.00
_cell.angle_beta   90.00
_cell.angle_gamma   90.00
#
_symmetry.space_group_name_H-M   'P 1'
#
loop_
_entity.id
_entity.type
_entity.pdbx_description
1 polymer ?
#
loop_
_entity_poly.entity_id
_entity_poly.type
_entity_poly.pdbx_seq_one_letter_code
_entity_poly.pdbx_strand_id
1 'polypeptide(L)'
;MPRYQKLINESENMPAATSQQQQHCYQKQQQHPPNVGYHLYLYRQQLSRKNVEYMRLSKAKYVITDTLLAKTVRNLKGCSVEDLKTVNNQIVFRHKLKNQILRLRKLRNLGIKNANPQMESTEL
;
A
#
# COMPACT_ATOMS: atom_id res chain seq x y z
N MET A 1 18.50 21.86 -19.14
CA MET A 1 17.48 21.49 -20.14
C MET A 1 17.39 19.96 -20.21
N PRO A 2 16.18 19.34 -20.18
CA PRO A 2 16.00 17.90 -19.99
C PRO A 2 16.25 17.04 -21.24
N ARG A 3 16.75 15.83 -20.98
CA ARG A 3 17.40 14.84 -21.86
C ARG A 3 16.47 14.08 -22.84
N TYR A 4 15.46 14.73 -23.43
CA TYR A 4 14.45 14.03 -24.25
C TYR A 4 14.52 14.31 -25.76
N GLN A 5 15.47 15.12 -26.22
CA GLN A 5 15.46 15.63 -27.61
C GLN A 5 16.42 14.92 -28.57
N LYS A 6 17.06 13.83 -28.16
CA LYS A 6 18.19 13.22 -28.90
C LYS A 6 17.89 11.94 -29.69
N LEU A 7 16.63 11.53 -29.87
CA LEU A 7 16.32 10.23 -30.50
C LEU A 7 15.40 10.33 -31.73
N ILE A 8 15.66 11.27 -32.63
CA ILE A 8 14.88 11.39 -33.89
C ILE A 8 15.72 11.11 -35.15
N ASN A 9 17.06 11.01 -35.05
CA ASN A 9 17.93 11.00 -36.24
C ASN A 9 18.71 9.70 -36.52
N GLU A 10 18.28 8.54 -36.02
CA GLU A 10 18.96 7.27 -36.34
C GLU A 10 17.95 6.14 -36.54
N SER A 11 17.40 6.06 -37.75
CA SER A 11 16.63 4.89 -38.17
C SER A 11 16.66 4.71 -39.69
N GLU A 12 17.75 4.18 -40.24
CA GLU A 12 17.74 3.39 -41.49
C GLU A 12 18.90 2.36 -41.49
N ASN A 13 18.57 1.08 -41.24
CA ASN A 13 19.09 -0.14 -41.92
C ASN A 13 18.74 -1.44 -41.14
N MET A 14 17.73 -2.19 -41.66
CA MET A 14 17.51 -3.67 -41.82
C MET A 14 18.08 -4.74 -40.83
N PRO A 15 17.66 -6.04 -40.87
CA PRO A 15 16.32 -6.64 -40.69
C PRO A 15 16.29 -7.91 -39.75
N ALA A 16 15.08 -8.46 -39.56
CA ALA A 16 14.70 -9.88 -39.28
C ALA A 16 14.97 -10.57 -37.91
N ALA A 17 13.85 -10.79 -37.19
CA ALA A 17 13.36 -12.04 -36.59
C ALA A 17 14.00 -12.68 -35.32
N THR A 18 13.17 -12.66 -34.25
CA THR A 18 12.74 -13.79 -33.39
C THR A 18 13.10 -13.67 -31.90
N SER A 19 12.10 -13.97 -31.06
CA SER A 19 12.13 -14.24 -29.61
C SER A 19 11.86 -13.03 -28.71
N GLN A 20 10.60 -12.88 -28.25
CA GLN A 20 10.21 -12.39 -26.90
C GLN A 20 8.69 -12.11 -26.81
N GLN A 21 7.88 -13.16 -26.73
CA GLN A 21 6.41 -13.08 -26.70
C GLN A 21 5.78 -12.80 -25.32
N GLN A 22 6.48 -12.22 -24.34
CA GLN A 22 5.92 -12.00 -22.99
C GLN A 22 5.80 -10.54 -22.51
N GLN A 23 6.19 -9.55 -23.32
CA GLN A 23 6.12 -8.12 -22.90
C GLN A 23 5.01 -7.30 -23.59
N HIS A 24 4.10 -7.93 -24.32
CA HIS A 24 3.19 -7.21 -25.23
C HIS A 24 1.89 -6.64 -24.63
N CYS A 25 1.55 -6.84 -23.36
CA CYS A 25 0.24 -6.41 -22.82
C CYS A 25 0.20 -5.02 -22.17
N TYR A 26 1.33 -4.37 -21.89
CA TYR A 26 1.35 -3.01 -21.29
C TYR A 26 1.70 -1.89 -22.27
N GLN A 27 2.04 -2.21 -23.53
CA GLN A 27 2.55 -1.24 -24.50
C GLN A 27 1.54 -0.84 -25.60
N LYS A 28 0.29 -1.31 -25.56
CA LYS A 28 -0.78 -0.92 -26.51
C LYS A 28 -1.64 0.26 -26.03
N GLN A 29 -1.05 1.29 -25.40
CA GLN A 29 -1.72 2.59 -25.35
C GLN A 29 -1.36 3.39 -26.59
N GLN A 30 -2.16 3.11 -27.61
CA GLN A 30 -2.20 3.75 -28.92
C GLN A 30 -2.21 5.28 -28.80
N GLN A 31 -1.57 5.90 -29.78
CA GLN A 31 -1.43 7.34 -29.98
C GLN A 31 -2.80 8.01 -30.20
N HIS A 32 -3.56 8.23 -29.13
CA HIS A 32 -4.68 9.16 -29.17
C HIS A 32 -4.16 10.58 -28.87
N PRO A 33 -4.69 11.62 -29.55
CA PRO A 33 -4.38 13.00 -29.19
C PRO A 33 -4.67 13.20 -27.69
N PRO A 34 -3.91 14.04 -26.98
CA PRO A 34 -4.06 14.22 -25.53
C PRO A 34 -5.50 14.62 -25.21
N ASN A 35 -6.29 13.67 -24.75
CA ASN A 35 -7.68 13.91 -24.40
C ASN A 35 -7.67 14.62 -23.04
N VAL A 36 -7.86 15.94 -23.08
CA VAL A 36 -7.90 16.80 -21.89
C VAL A 36 -8.86 16.25 -20.83
N GLY A 37 -10.01 15.71 -21.24
CA GLY A 37 -10.98 15.10 -20.33
C GLY A 37 -10.44 13.85 -19.62
N TYR A 38 -9.73 12.98 -20.34
CA TYR A 38 -9.12 11.78 -19.75
C TYR A 38 -7.98 12.15 -18.79
N HIS A 39 -7.12 13.10 -19.15
CA HIS A 39 -6.08 13.60 -18.25
C HIS A 39 -6.66 14.27 -16.99
N LEU A 40 -7.73 15.06 -17.15
CA LEU A 40 -8.42 15.70 -16.02
C LEU A 40 -9.08 14.65 -15.11
N TYR A 41 -9.66 13.61 -15.69
CA TYR A 41 -10.19 12.46 -14.96
C TYR A 41 -9.10 11.75 -14.17
N LEU A 42 -7.96 11.40 -14.79
CA LEU A 42 -6.84 10.76 -14.10
C LEU A 42 -6.27 11.63 -12.98
N TYR A 43 -6.17 12.95 -13.20
CA TYR A 43 -5.72 13.88 -12.17
C TYR A 43 -6.68 13.93 -10.99
N ARG A 44 -8.00 14.02 -11.24
CA ARG A 44 -9.03 13.95 -10.20
C ARG A 44 -8.98 12.61 -9.45
N GLN A 45 -8.76 11.50 -10.17
CA GLN A 45 -8.61 10.18 -9.57
C GLN A 45 -7.35 10.10 -8.70
N GLN A 46 -6.25 10.72 -9.11
CA GLN A 46 -5.03 10.80 -8.31
C GLN A 46 -5.23 11.66 -7.05
N LEU A 47 -5.94 12.79 -7.16
CA LEU A 47 -6.31 13.64 -6.02
C LEU A 47 -7.30 12.95 -5.07
N SER A 48 -8.19 12.09 -5.59
CA SER A 48 -9.17 11.36 -4.78
C SER A 48 -8.57 10.16 -4.04
N ARG A 49 -7.35 9.72 -4.40
CA ARG A 49 -6.62 8.70 -3.64
C ARG A 49 -6.41 9.22 -2.22
N LYS A 50 -7.16 8.67 -1.26
CA LYS A 50 -6.96 8.96 0.15
C LYS A 50 -5.54 8.56 0.52
N ASN A 51 -4.72 9.55 0.91
CA ASN A 51 -3.41 9.31 1.51
C ASN A 51 -3.61 8.72 2.91
N VAL A 52 -3.99 7.44 2.98
CA VAL A 52 -4.15 6.73 4.24
C VAL A 52 -2.77 6.44 4.78
N GLU A 53 -2.30 7.22 5.73
CA GLU A 53 -1.04 6.97 6.43
C GLU A 53 -1.16 5.74 7.33
N TYR A 54 -0.85 4.56 6.80
CA TYR A 54 -1.04 3.28 7.49
C TYR A 54 -0.28 3.21 8.83
N MET A 55 0.91 3.81 8.90
CA MET A 55 1.67 3.90 10.15
C MET A 55 0.90 4.66 11.22
N ARG A 56 0.34 5.83 10.87
CA ARG A 56 -0.42 6.66 11.81
C ARG A 56 -1.68 5.95 12.25
N LEU A 57 -2.38 5.31 11.31
CA LEU A 57 -3.57 4.53 11.57
C LEU A 57 -3.30 3.34 12.51
N SER A 58 -2.25 2.54 12.24
CA SER A 58 -1.89 1.40 13.09
C SER A 58 -1.49 1.83 14.49
N LYS A 59 -0.77 2.96 14.64
CA LYS A 59 -0.47 3.54 15.97
C LYS A 59 -1.74 3.96 16.71
N ALA A 60 -2.66 4.66 16.05
CA ALA A 60 -3.91 5.08 16.67
C ALA A 60 -4.75 3.87 17.11
N LYS A 61 -4.91 2.87 16.23
CA LYS A 61 -5.57 1.60 16.56
C LYS A 61 -4.92 0.93 17.77
N TYR A 62 -3.58 0.93 17.84
CA TYR A 62 -2.86 0.31 18.96
C TYR A 62 -3.20 0.99 20.28
N VAL A 63 -3.13 2.33 20.35
CA VAL A 63 -3.46 3.09 21.56
C VAL A 63 -4.92 2.87 21.96
N ILE A 64 -5.85 2.94 21.01
CA ILE A 64 -7.27 2.72 21.29
C ILE A 64 -7.49 1.30 21.84
N THR A 65 -6.93 0.26 21.22
CA THR A 65 -7.04 -1.12 21.69
C THR A 65 -6.41 -1.31 23.07
N ASP A 66 -5.24 -0.72 23.33
CA ASP A 66 -4.57 -0.82 24.63
C ASP A 66 -5.41 -0.18 25.76
N THR A 67 -5.99 1.00 25.50
CA THR A 67 -6.89 1.65 26.46
C THR A 67 -8.19 0.89 26.66
N LEU A 68 -8.75 0.30 25.59
CA LEU A 68 -9.96 -0.52 25.67
C LEU A 68 -9.70 -1.78 26.48
N LEU A 69 -8.57 -2.45 26.26
CA LEU A 69 -8.14 -3.64 27.00
C LEU A 69 -8.00 -3.35 28.49
N ALA A 70 -7.33 -2.25 28.85
CA ALA A 70 -7.22 -1.83 30.24
C ALA A 70 -8.58 -1.53 30.90
N LYS A 71 -9.56 -1.03 30.12
CA LYS A 71 -10.93 -0.82 30.61
C LYS A 71 -11.67 -2.16 30.75
N THR A 72 -11.59 -3.04 29.75
CA THR A 72 -12.27 -4.35 29.78
C THR A 72 -11.76 -5.19 30.94
N VAL A 73 -10.44 -5.28 31.15
CA VAL A 73 -9.84 -6.04 32.26
C VAL A 73 -10.24 -5.48 33.62
N ARG A 74 -10.33 -4.16 33.78
CA ARG A 74 -10.78 -3.55 35.05
C ARG A 74 -12.26 -3.76 35.36
N ASN A 75 -13.10 -3.92 34.34
CA ASN A 75 -14.55 -4.08 34.49
C ASN A 75 -15.00 -5.56 34.49
N LEU A 76 -14.06 -6.49 34.44
CA LEU A 76 -14.30 -7.94 34.49
C LEU A 76 -14.72 -8.35 35.91
N LYS A 77 -15.99 -8.12 36.25
CA LYS A 77 -16.56 -8.44 37.58
C LYS A 77 -17.09 -9.87 37.68
N GLY A 78 -17.44 -10.48 36.55
CA GLY A 78 -17.71 -11.91 36.42
C GLY A 78 -16.97 -12.40 35.19
N CYS A 79 -16.13 -13.43 35.31
CA CYS A 79 -15.42 -14.02 34.18
C CYS A 79 -16.40 -14.78 33.27
N SER A 80 -17.25 -14.06 32.54
CA SER A 80 -18.06 -14.67 31.49
C SER A 80 -17.15 -15.14 30.37
N VAL A 81 -17.54 -16.22 29.71
CA VAL A 81 -16.81 -16.77 28.57
C VAL A 81 -16.68 -15.72 27.45
N GLU A 82 -17.69 -14.87 27.30
CA GLU A 82 -17.77 -13.79 26.31
C GLU A 82 -16.76 -12.68 26.61
N ASP A 83 -16.61 -12.30 27.87
CA ASP A 83 -15.63 -11.30 28.31
C ASP A 83 -14.20 -11.82 28.11
N LEU A 84 -13.96 -13.09 28.42
CA LEU A 84 -12.66 -13.73 28.20
C LEU A 84 -12.31 -13.79 26.70
N LYS A 85 -13.26 -14.16 25.83
CA LYS A 85 -13.11 -14.10 24.37
C LYS A 85 -12.80 -12.68 23.91
N THR A 86 -13.50 -11.69 24.45
CA THR A 86 -13.30 -10.28 24.13
C THR A 86 -11.89 -9.81 24.48
N VAL A 87 -11.40 -10.12 25.67
CA VAL A 87 -10.03 -9.83 26.10
C VAL A 87 -9.00 -10.53 25.21
N ASN A 88 -9.19 -11.81 24.92
CA ASN A 88 -8.28 -12.56 24.04
C ASN A 88 -8.19 -11.93 22.64
N ASN A 89 -9.33 -11.58 22.05
CA ASN A 89 -9.38 -10.91 20.75
C ASN A 89 -8.62 -9.58 20.76
N GLN A 90 -8.79 -8.78 21.81
CA GLN A 90 -8.08 -7.51 21.97
C GLN A 90 -6.56 -7.70 22.14
N ILE A 91 -6.13 -8.72 22.89
CA ILE A 91 -4.71 -9.07 23.06
C ILE A 91 -4.09 -9.50 21.72
N VAL A 92 -4.75 -10.42 21.00
CA VAL A 92 -4.30 -10.89 19.69
C VAL A 92 -4.22 -9.71 18.70
N PHE A 93 -5.23 -8.86 18.68
CA PHE A 93 -5.25 -7.69 17.80
C PHE A 93 -4.15 -6.67 18.14
N ARG A 94 -3.92 -6.41 19.43
CA ARG A 94 -2.81 -5.57 19.90
C ARG A 94 -1.46 -6.10 19.44
N HIS A 95 -1.25 -7.42 19.51
CA HIS A 95 -0.03 -8.06 19.02
C HIS A 95 0.13 -7.90 17.50
N LYS A 96 -0.95 -8.14 16.73
CA LYS A 96 -0.96 -7.90 15.27
C LYS A 96 -0.59 -6.46 14.92
N LEU A 97 -1.16 -5.47 15.62
CA LEU A 97 -0.85 -4.05 15.41
C LEU A 97 0.62 -3.71 15.73
N LYS A 98 1.18 -4.29 16.80
CA LYS A 98 2.61 -4.12 17.14
C LYS A 98 3.49 -4.61 15.99
N ASN A 99 3.21 -5.80 15.46
CA ASN A 99 3.98 -6.37 14.35
C ASN A 99 3.82 -5.54 13.06
N GLN A 100 2.62 -5.05 12.76
CA GLN A 100 2.39 -4.14 11.64
C GLN A 100 3.20 -2.84 11.77
N ILE A 101 3.22 -2.22 12.95
CA ILE A 101 4.01 -1.00 13.18
C ILE A 101 5.50 -1.27 12.98
N LEU A 102 6.00 -2.41 13.49
CA LEU A 102 7.39 -2.80 13.29
C LEU A 102 7.74 -3.03 11.81
N ARG A 103 6.90 -3.77 11.08
CA ARG A 103 7.05 -3.96 9.63
C ARG A 103 7.07 -2.63 8.88
N LEU A 104 6.10 -1.75 9.15
CA LEU A 104 6.03 -0.44 8.51
C LEU A 104 7.24 0.45 8.85
N ARG A 105 7.85 0.29 10.04
CA ARG A 105 9.10 0.98 10.40
C ARG A 105 10.27 0.46 9.58
N LYS A 106 10.41 -0.87 9.44
CA LYS A 106 11.45 -1.48 8.59
C LYS A 106 11.32 -1.01 7.14
N LEU A 107 10.11 -1.06 6.58
CA LEU A 107 9.83 -0.61 5.20
C LEU A 107 10.16 0.87 4.99
N ARG A 108 9.82 1.72 5.97
CA ARG A 108 10.19 3.14 5.94
C ARG A 108 11.71 3.33 5.91
N ASN A 109 12.46 2.56 6.69
CA ASN A 109 13.93 2.62 6.70
C ASN A 109 14.53 2.18 5.35
N LEU A 110 13.84 1.30 4.61
CA LEU A 110 14.18 0.91 3.24
C LEU A 110 13.70 1.91 2.17
N GLY A 111 13.11 3.04 2.56
CA GLY A 111 12.61 4.06 1.64
C GLY A 111 11.19 3.80 1.10
N ILE A 112 10.57 2.67 1.45
CA ILE A 112 9.20 2.34 1.05
C ILE A 112 8.22 3.10 1.94
N LYS A 113 7.60 4.13 1.38
CA LYS A 113 6.61 4.96 2.08
C LYS A 113 5.22 4.35 1.97
N ASN A 114 4.47 4.42 3.06
CA ASN A 114 3.05 4.10 3.14
C ASN A 114 2.62 2.73 2.56
N ALA A 115 3.40 1.68 2.82
CA ALA A 115 3.07 0.33 2.39
C ALA A 115 1.74 -0.16 2.99
N ASN A 116 0.90 -0.79 2.16
CA ASN A 116 -0.35 -1.37 2.61
C ASN A 116 -0.09 -2.60 3.50
N PRO A 117 -0.54 -2.61 4.77
CA PRO A 117 -0.32 -3.74 5.68
C PRO A 117 -1.10 -5.00 5.31
N GLN A 118 -2.11 -4.92 4.43
CA GLN A 118 -2.85 -6.09 3.92
C GLN A 118 -2.24 -6.72 2.67
N MET A 119 -1.18 -6.14 2.11
CA MET A 119 -0.44 -6.84 1.07
C MET A 119 0.38 -7.96 1.73
N GLU A 120 0.14 -9.19 1.27
CA GLU A 120 0.94 -10.37 1.60
C GLU A 120 2.42 -9.99 1.47
N SER A 121 3.19 -10.23 2.55
CA SER A 121 4.62 -9.99 2.48
C SER A 121 5.21 -11.08 1.61
N THR A 122 5.92 -10.74 0.54
CA THR A 122 7.04 -11.59 0.13
C THR A 122 7.97 -11.68 1.34
N GLU A 123 8.33 -12.89 1.76
CA GLU A 123 9.14 -13.12 2.96
C GLU A 123 10.40 -12.25 2.92
N LEU A 124 10.56 -11.39 3.93
CA LEU A 124 11.74 -10.54 4.15
C LEU A 124 12.19 -10.66 5.61
#